data_AF-X0PAM0-F1
#
_entry.id   AF-X0PAM0-F1
#
_cell.length_a   1.000
_cell.length_b   1.000
_cell.length_c   1.000
_cell.angle_alpha   90.00
_cell.angle_beta   90.00
_cell.angle_gamma   90.00
#
_symmetry.space_group_name_H-M   'P 1'
#
loop_
_entity.id
_entity.type
_entity.pdbx_description
1 polymer ?
#
loop_
_entity_poly.entity_id
_entity_poly.type
_entity_poly.pdbx_seq_one_letter_code
_entity_poly.pdbx_strand_id
1 'polypeptide(L)'
;MEYQLLSIYKYNGSGPSKSDTEVETEYQRRLKGYSTIVTDMYPVLDKKEYEQVDNYPLFFVQTNDINKLINLVTRNSRRIDEIAENLPGVAKMSYARKLLTSEIYYTNEIEGVKTTKEEIGTVVGQLSSKSQPDRRLASTVRLYNTALSGKTYQVRKLQDFRKIYDELLRGEISDNKQPDGKIFRKRSVYIGTSSQKVHTPPTSEQQIEVKLLPLIQFMNQHEIQDLVKAVVTHFMFENIHPSMMEMAERVDTFYHHIWPVSWIITRDYLSQVRFMPISQLIIKHLNKQITGKIELM
;
A
#
# COMPACT_ATOMS: atom_id res chain seq x y z
N MET A 1 -7.96 23.69 12.98
CA MET A 1 -6.67 24.02 12.33
C MET A 1 -6.53 23.05 11.17
N GLU A 2 -6.40 23.56 9.95
CA GLU A 2 -6.29 22.73 8.76
C GLU A 2 -4.85 22.24 8.62
N TYR A 3 -4.65 20.91 8.59
CA TYR A 3 -3.33 20.33 8.40
C TYR A 3 -2.95 20.46 6.93
N GLN A 4 -1.84 21.16 6.67
CA GLN A 4 -1.22 21.26 5.35
C GLN A 4 0.20 20.71 5.39
N LEU A 5 0.73 20.30 4.24
CA LEU A 5 2.14 19.91 4.12
C LEU A 5 3.03 21.03 4.64
N LEU A 6 4.13 20.69 5.33
CA LEU A 6 5.07 21.69 5.85
C LEU A 6 5.69 22.52 4.73
N SER A 7 5.86 21.94 3.54
CA SER A 7 6.26 22.67 2.33
C SER A 7 5.26 23.76 1.95
N ILE A 8 3.95 23.49 2.02
CA ILE A 8 2.91 24.48 1.75
C ILE A 8 2.82 25.50 2.90
N TYR A 9 2.89 25.02 4.15
CA TYR A 9 2.92 25.87 5.35
C TYR A 9 4.06 26.90 5.29
N LYS A 10 5.21 26.53 4.75
CA LYS A 10 6.35 27.44 4.56
C LYS A 10 5.99 28.63 3.67
N TYR A 11 5.30 28.38 2.55
CA TYR A 11 5.01 29.43 1.57
C TYR A 11 3.66 30.13 1.77
N ASN A 12 2.78 29.57 2.61
CA ASN A 12 1.50 30.13 3.11
C ASN A 12 0.78 31.16 2.19
N GLY A 13 0.60 30.81 0.91
CA GLY A 13 -0.17 31.59 -0.06
C GLY A 13 0.32 33.04 -0.23
N SER A 14 -0.57 34.00 0.06
CA SER A 14 -0.36 35.45 -0.17
C SER A 14 0.47 36.16 0.91
N GLY A 15 0.84 35.46 1.99
CA GLY A 15 1.62 36.02 3.10
C GLY A 15 3.14 35.90 2.92
N PRO A 16 3.94 36.53 3.79
CA PRO A 16 5.38 36.30 3.80
C PRO A 16 5.69 34.84 4.11
N SER A 17 6.70 34.28 3.43
CA SER A 17 7.19 32.93 3.72
C SER A 17 7.61 32.83 5.17
N LYS A 18 7.28 31.68 5.78
CA LYS A 18 7.72 31.30 7.10
C LYS A 18 9.21 31.00 7.11
N SER A 19 9.86 31.36 8.21
CA SER A 19 11.25 31.00 8.49
C SER A 19 11.39 29.49 8.76
N ASP A 20 12.60 28.95 8.60
CA ASP A 20 12.86 27.54 8.91
C ASP A 20 12.59 27.24 10.39
N THR A 21 12.82 28.20 11.28
CA THR A 21 12.48 28.10 12.71
C THR A 21 10.98 27.96 12.95
N GLU A 22 10.14 28.72 12.23
CA GLU A 22 8.68 28.59 12.32
C GLU A 22 8.21 27.23 11.79
N VAL A 23 8.80 26.74 10.69
CA VAL A 23 8.49 25.42 10.13
C VAL A 23 8.89 24.30 11.10
N GLU A 24 10.07 24.39 11.71
CA GLU A 24 10.53 23.44 12.72
C GLU A 24 9.66 23.49 13.98
N THR A 25 9.24 24.69 14.41
CA THR A 25 8.31 24.85 15.54
C THR A 25 6.98 24.17 15.26
N GLU A 26 6.44 24.34 14.04
CA GLU A 26 5.22 23.67 13.60
C GLU A 26 5.42 22.15 13.52
N TYR A 27 6.54 21.66 12.99
CA TYR A 27 6.89 20.24 13.00
C TYR A 27 6.90 19.67 14.43
N GLN A 28 7.61 20.31 15.36
CA GLN A 28 7.69 19.89 16.77
C GLN A 28 6.33 19.91 17.45
N ARG A 29 5.48 20.90 17.14
CA ARG A 29 4.12 20.98 17.65
C ARG A 29 3.27 19.79 17.20
N ARG A 30 3.41 19.37 15.93
CA ARG A 30 2.72 18.17 15.42
C ARG A 30 3.28 16.89 16.03
N LEU A 31 4.59 16.78 16.14
CA LEU A 31 5.27 15.61 16.70
C LEU A 31 4.90 15.39 18.18
N LYS A 32 4.83 16.46 18.97
CA LYS A 32 4.52 16.42 20.41
C LYS A 32 3.03 16.59 20.73
N GLY A 33 2.17 16.51 19.71
CA GLY A 33 0.72 16.62 19.88
C GLY A 33 0.13 15.45 20.68
N TYR A 34 -0.88 15.73 21.53
CA TYR A 34 -1.51 14.70 22.36
C TYR A 34 -2.17 13.56 21.58
N SER A 35 -2.60 13.82 20.34
CA SER A 35 -3.20 12.81 19.45
C SER A 35 -2.21 12.22 18.45
N THR A 36 -0.92 12.44 18.65
CA THR A 36 0.13 11.97 17.75
C THR A 36 0.65 10.61 18.19
N ILE A 37 0.61 9.66 17.26
CA ILE A 37 1.28 8.37 17.38
C ILE A 37 2.67 8.53 16.76
N VAL A 38 3.69 8.60 17.60
CA VAL A 38 5.10 8.61 17.16
C VAL A 38 5.57 7.17 17.01
N THR A 39 6.23 6.87 15.91
CA THR A 39 6.76 5.54 15.62
C THR A 39 8.28 5.52 15.73
N ASP A 40 8.85 4.33 15.89
CA ASP A 40 10.32 4.11 15.83
C ASP A 40 10.82 3.90 14.38
N MET A 41 10.01 4.27 13.39
CA MET A 41 10.35 4.19 11.97
C MET A 41 10.86 5.55 11.48
N TYR A 42 11.89 5.52 10.65
CA TYR A 42 12.51 6.73 10.11
C TYR A 42 12.57 6.63 8.58
N PRO A 43 11.61 7.23 7.85
CA PRO A 43 11.58 7.16 6.39
C PRO A 43 12.81 7.84 5.80
N VAL A 44 13.22 7.36 4.62
CA VAL A 44 14.21 8.06 3.80
C VAL A 44 13.52 9.23 3.12
N LEU A 45 14.01 10.44 3.33
CA LEU A 45 13.44 11.67 2.79
C LEU A 45 14.45 12.35 1.87
N ASP A 46 14.01 12.76 0.69
CA ASP A 46 14.82 13.55 -0.23
C ASP A 46 14.67 15.04 0.11
N LYS A 47 15.77 15.68 0.48
CA LYS A 47 15.80 17.10 0.89
C LYS A 47 16.27 18.01 -0.25
N LYS A 48 17.16 17.51 -1.10
CA LYS A 48 17.68 18.12 -2.34
C LYS A 48 18.06 17.00 -3.32
N GLU A 49 18.39 17.35 -4.57
CA GLU A 49 18.69 16.40 -5.67
C GLU A 49 19.69 15.27 -5.32
N TYR A 50 20.57 15.51 -4.34
CA TYR A 50 21.60 14.55 -3.88
C TYR A 50 21.68 14.37 -2.36
N GLU A 51 20.77 14.96 -1.57
CA GLU A 51 20.81 14.91 -0.10
C GLU A 51 19.62 14.14 0.43
N GLN A 52 19.89 13.03 1.11
CA GLN A 52 18.90 12.23 1.80
C GLN A 52 19.06 12.38 3.31
N VAL A 53 17.93 12.40 4.01
CA VAL A 53 17.88 12.41 5.47
C VAL A 53 16.93 11.35 5.96
N ASP A 54 17.24 10.75 7.10
CA ASP A 54 16.44 9.69 7.71
C ASP A 54 16.44 9.79 9.24
N ASN A 55 16.52 11.01 9.75
CA ASN A 55 16.57 11.33 11.18
C ASN A 55 15.25 11.91 11.71
N TYR A 56 14.22 12.00 10.86
CA TYR A 56 12.88 12.42 11.26
C TYR A 56 12.00 11.19 11.49
N PRO A 57 11.48 10.96 12.71
CA PRO A 57 10.59 9.85 12.96
C PRO A 57 9.29 10.03 12.17
N LEU A 58 8.75 8.92 11.65
CA LEU A 58 7.39 8.90 11.16
C LEU A 58 6.43 9.01 12.35
N PHE A 59 5.44 9.86 12.19
CA PHE A 59 4.34 9.99 13.15
C PHE A 59 3.02 10.15 12.42
N PHE A 60 1.94 9.76 13.09
CA PHE A 60 0.58 9.88 12.60
C PHE A 60 -0.22 10.76 13.56
N VAL A 61 -0.71 11.90 13.06
CA VAL A 61 -1.55 12.80 13.88
C VAL A 61 -3.00 12.41 13.70
N GLN A 62 -3.61 11.88 14.76
CA GLN A 62 -5.02 11.50 14.72
C GLN A 62 -5.89 12.75 14.87
N THR A 63 -6.42 13.24 13.74
CA THR A 63 -7.32 14.41 13.72
C THR A 63 -8.78 13.99 13.89
N ASN A 64 -9.64 14.95 14.24
CA ASN A 64 -11.08 14.71 14.32
C ASN A 64 -11.67 14.21 12.99
N ASP A 65 -11.16 14.68 11.86
CA ASP A 65 -11.67 14.26 10.55
C ASP A 65 -11.23 12.84 10.20
N ILE A 66 -10.00 12.45 10.54
CA ILE A 66 -9.56 11.05 10.45
C ILE A 66 -10.44 10.16 11.35
N ASN A 67 -10.74 10.59 12.57
CA ASN A 67 -11.62 9.84 13.47
C ASN A 67 -13.05 9.68 12.92
N LYS A 68 -13.60 10.72 12.27
CA LYS A 68 -14.90 10.62 11.58
C LYS A 68 -14.85 9.60 10.45
N LEU A 69 -13.78 9.60 9.65
CA LEU A 69 -13.60 8.64 8.54
C LEU A 69 -13.47 7.21 9.05
N ILE A 70 -12.67 6.98 10.10
CA ILE A 70 -12.55 5.68 10.76
C ILE A 70 -13.92 5.19 11.24
N ASN A 71 -14.66 6.05 11.94
CA ASN A 71 -16.00 5.70 12.43
C ASN A 71 -16.97 5.37 11.28
N LEU A 72 -16.91 6.13 10.19
CA LEU A 72 -17.72 5.89 9.00
C LEU A 72 -17.39 4.53 8.34
N VAL A 73 -16.09 4.21 8.19
CA VAL A 73 -15.64 2.92 7.66
C VAL A 73 -16.17 1.77 8.53
N THR A 74 -16.01 1.86 9.85
CA THR A 74 -16.48 0.84 10.79
C THR A 74 -18.00 0.66 10.74
N ARG A 75 -18.78 1.76 10.72
CA ARG A 75 -20.25 1.68 10.63
C ARG A 75 -20.71 1.07 9.32
N ASN A 76 -20.11 1.49 8.21
CA ASN A 76 -20.45 0.96 6.89
C ASN A 76 -20.10 -0.53 6.80
N SER A 77 -18.97 -0.93 7.39
CA SER A 77 -18.59 -2.33 7.42
C SER A 77 -19.60 -3.19 8.18
N ARG A 78 -19.99 -2.76 9.39
CA ARG A 78 -21.00 -3.48 10.17
C ARG A 78 -22.32 -3.60 9.40
N ARG A 79 -22.74 -2.54 8.72
CA ARG A 79 -23.94 -2.56 7.87
C ARG A 79 -23.81 -3.53 6.70
N ILE A 80 -22.64 -3.64 6.08
CA ILE A 80 -22.37 -4.62 5.03
C ILE A 80 -22.50 -6.04 5.60
N ASP A 81 -21.95 -6.30 6.78
CA ASP A 81 -22.05 -7.60 7.44
C ASP A 81 -23.51 -7.96 7.74
N GLU A 82 -24.29 -7.05 8.31
CA GLU A 82 -25.73 -7.22 8.58
C GLU A 82 -26.55 -7.52 7.31
N ILE A 83 -26.27 -6.82 6.20
CA ILE A 83 -26.93 -7.09 4.91
C ILE A 83 -26.48 -8.46 4.39
N ALA A 84 -25.18 -8.76 4.49
CA ALA A 84 -24.62 -10.00 4.02
C ALA A 84 -25.20 -11.19 4.76
N GLU A 85 -25.45 -11.13 6.07
CA GLU A 85 -26.02 -12.21 6.87
C GLU A 85 -27.28 -12.83 6.22
N ASN A 86 -28.14 -12.00 5.63
CA ASN A 86 -29.39 -12.40 4.98
C ASN A 86 -29.21 -13.04 3.59
N LEU A 87 -28.00 -13.02 3.02
CA LEU A 87 -27.73 -13.57 1.70
C LEU A 87 -27.40 -15.08 1.76
N PRO A 88 -27.92 -15.89 0.82
CA PRO A 88 -27.48 -17.26 0.64
C PRO A 88 -25.97 -17.36 0.42
N GLY A 89 -25.34 -18.44 0.89
CA GLY A 89 -23.89 -18.65 0.75
C GLY A 89 -23.40 -18.54 -0.70
N VAL A 90 -24.20 -19.00 -1.67
CA VAL A 90 -23.90 -18.88 -3.11
C VAL A 90 -23.86 -17.41 -3.56
N ALA A 91 -24.77 -16.58 -3.07
CA ALA A 91 -24.79 -15.15 -3.37
C ALA A 91 -23.59 -14.42 -2.75
N LYS A 92 -23.25 -14.72 -1.49
CA LYS A 92 -22.04 -14.22 -0.82
C LYS A 92 -20.78 -14.56 -1.62
N MET A 93 -20.65 -15.82 -2.03
CA MET A 93 -19.50 -16.31 -2.80
C MET A 93 -19.42 -15.66 -4.18
N SER A 94 -20.55 -15.54 -4.89
CA SER A 94 -20.63 -14.87 -6.19
C SER A 94 -20.21 -13.40 -6.08
N TYR A 95 -20.70 -12.69 -5.07
CA TYR A 95 -20.33 -11.30 -4.83
C TYR A 95 -18.86 -11.15 -4.45
N ALA A 96 -18.34 -12.01 -3.55
CA ALA A 96 -16.93 -12.02 -3.17
C ALA A 96 -16.00 -12.26 -4.38
N ARG A 97 -16.36 -13.17 -5.29
CA ARG A 97 -15.62 -13.41 -6.54
C ARG A 97 -15.64 -12.18 -7.45
N LYS A 98 -16.78 -11.49 -7.57
CA LYS A 98 -16.87 -10.25 -8.36
C LYS A 98 -15.98 -9.14 -7.80
N LEU A 99 -15.96 -8.98 -6.48
CA LEU A 99 -15.09 -8.02 -5.80
C LEU A 99 -13.62 -8.36 -6.00
N LEU A 100 -13.27 -9.64 -5.86
CA LEU A 100 -11.93 -10.14 -6.12
C LEU A 100 -11.48 -9.84 -7.56
N THR A 101 -12.30 -10.19 -8.55
CA THR A 101 -12.02 -9.90 -9.96
C THR A 101 -11.81 -8.40 -10.19
N SER A 102 -12.62 -7.56 -9.54
CA SER A 102 -12.49 -6.10 -9.65
C SER A 102 -11.19 -5.61 -9.02
N GLU A 103 -10.85 -6.08 -7.82
CA GLU A 103 -9.64 -5.65 -7.11
C GLU A 103 -8.38 -6.02 -7.88
N ILE A 104 -8.30 -7.25 -8.39
CA ILE A 104 -7.18 -7.71 -9.23
C ILE A 104 -7.11 -6.85 -10.51
N TYR A 105 -8.23 -6.63 -11.18
CA TYR A 105 -8.27 -5.82 -12.40
C TYR A 105 -7.79 -4.39 -12.16
N TYR A 106 -8.30 -3.72 -11.13
CA TYR A 106 -7.94 -2.33 -10.85
C TYR A 106 -6.52 -2.21 -10.28
N THR A 107 -6.06 -3.15 -9.47
CA THR A 107 -4.65 -3.20 -9.04
C THR A 107 -3.74 -3.31 -10.26
N ASN A 108 -4.06 -4.26 -11.16
CA ASN A 108 -3.35 -4.43 -12.42
C ASN A 108 -3.34 -3.14 -13.24
N GLU A 109 -4.47 -2.45 -13.37
CA GLU A 109 -4.52 -1.18 -14.11
C GLU A 109 -3.66 -0.07 -13.47
N ILE A 110 -3.64 0.06 -12.13
CA ILE A 110 -2.76 1.04 -11.47
C ILE A 110 -1.29 0.71 -11.75
N GLU A 111 -0.96 -0.58 -11.70
CA GLU A 111 0.38 -1.07 -11.95
C GLU A 111 0.73 -1.05 -13.45
N GLY A 112 -0.20 -0.80 -14.37
CA GLY A 112 0.05 -0.80 -15.83
C GLY A 112 0.05 -2.19 -16.47
N VAL A 113 -0.48 -3.18 -15.77
CA VAL A 113 -0.61 -4.58 -16.15
C VAL A 113 -1.80 -4.81 -17.07
N LYS A 114 -1.54 -5.13 -18.34
CA LYS A 114 -2.60 -5.48 -19.30
C LYS A 114 -3.26 -6.80 -18.93
N THR A 115 -4.45 -6.74 -18.34
CA THR A 115 -5.25 -7.91 -17.97
C THR A 115 -6.73 -7.64 -18.24
N THR A 116 -7.47 -8.64 -18.68
CA THR A 116 -8.93 -8.51 -18.89
C THR A 116 -9.73 -9.12 -17.74
N LYS A 117 -10.97 -8.66 -17.56
CA LYS A 117 -11.87 -9.22 -16.53
C LYS A 117 -12.26 -10.66 -16.82
N GLU A 118 -12.32 -11.04 -18.10
CA GLU A 118 -12.61 -12.39 -18.57
C GLU A 118 -11.47 -13.35 -18.20
N GLU A 119 -10.22 -12.91 -18.38
CA GLU A 119 -9.02 -13.68 -17.99
C GLU A 119 -9.02 -13.94 -16.49
N ILE A 120 -9.20 -12.88 -15.67
CA ILE A 120 -9.25 -12.99 -14.21
C ILE A 120 -10.44 -13.86 -13.78
N GLY A 121 -11.62 -13.63 -14.36
CA GLY A 121 -12.84 -14.38 -14.06
C GLY A 121 -12.69 -15.88 -14.34
N THR A 122 -11.97 -16.23 -15.41
CA THR A 122 -11.65 -17.63 -15.75
C THR A 122 -10.78 -18.27 -14.66
N VAL A 123 -9.75 -17.55 -14.18
CA VAL A 123 -8.85 -18.04 -13.12
C VAL A 123 -9.59 -18.15 -11.78
N VAL A 124 -10.41 -17.16 -11.43
CA VAL A 124 -11.25 -17.15 -10.22
C VAL A 124 -12.29 -18.28 -10.25
N GLY A 125 -12.91 -18.55 -11.40
CA GLY A 125 -13.86 -19.66 -11.56
C GLY A 125 -13.22 -21.03 -11.40
N GLN A 126 -11.94 -21.16 -11.74
CA GLN A 126 -11.18 -22.40 -11.62
C GLN A 126 -10.60 -22.63 -10.22
N LEU A 127 -10.72 -21.70 -9.26
CA LEU A 127 -10.26 -21.91 -7.87
C LEU A 127 -10.82 -23.17 -7.19
N SER A 128 -11.94 -23.71 -7.66
CA SER A 128 -12.56 -24.95 -7.16
C SER A 128 -12.11 -26.24 -7.88
N SER A 129 -11.30 -26.17 -8.95
CA SER A 129 -10.83 -27.36 -9.67
C SER A 129 -9.60 -28.00 -9.01
N LYS A 130 -9.56 -29.34 -8.99
CA LYS A 130 -8.45 -30.14 -8.41
C LYS A 130 -7.11 -29.97 -9.14
N SER A 131 -7.13 -29.58 -10.42
CA SER A 131 -5.93 -29.15 -11.16
C SER A 131 -5.86 -27.63 -11.14
N GLN A 132 -4.82 -27.09 -10.52
CA GLN A 132 -4.49 -25.68 -10.46
C GLN A 132 -3.17 -25.50 -11.21
N PRO A 133 -3.15 -25.36 -12.54
CA PRO A 133 -1.89 -25.12 -13.25
C PRO A 133 -1.23 -23.83 -12.72
N ASP A 134 0.08 -23.86 -12.52
CA ASP A 134 0.86 -22.64 -12.27
C ASP A 134 0.89 -21.85 -13.58
N ARG A 135 -0.02 -20.89 -13.66
CA ARG A 135 -0.17 -19.96 -14.78
C ARG A 135 -0.37 -18.55 -14.22
N ARG A 136 -0.12 -17.56 -15.06
CA ARG A 136 -0.37 -16.14 -14.79
C ARG A 136 -1.74 -15.90 -14.14
N LEU A 137 -1.78 -14.98 -13.19
CA LEU A 137 -2.86 -14.62 -12.25
C LEU A 137 -3.25 -15.70 -11.22
N ALA A 138 -2.84 -16.96 -11.36
CA ALA A 138 -3.31 -18.03 -10.47
C ALA A 138 -2.81 -17.85 -9.03
N SER A 139 -1.56 -17.46 -8.86
CA SER A 139 -0.93 -17.21 -7.55
C SER A 139 -1.58 -16.06 -6.80
N THR A 140 -1.76 -14.96 -7.51
CA THR A 140 -2.54 -13.80 -7.10
C THR A 140 -3.96 -14.19 -6.64
N VAL A 141 -4.71 -14.90 -7.48
CA VAL A 141 -6.11 -15.26 -7.22
C VAL A 141 -6.21 -16.21 -6.00
N ARG A 142 -5.25 -17.14 -5.84
CA ARG A 142 -5.14 -18.01 -4.67
C ARG A 142 -4.87 -17.23 -3.38
N LEU A 143 -3.99 -16.23 -3.41
CA LEU A 143 -3.64 -15.45 -2.24
C LEU A 143 -4.85 -14.66 -1.72
N TYR A 144 -5.61 -14.05 -2.62
CA TYR A 144 -6.87 -13.38 -2.28
C TYR A 144 -7.96 -14.37 -1.86
N ASN A 145 -8.10 -15.51 -2.51
CA ASN A 145 -9.08 -16.52 -2.06
C ASN A 145 -8.74 -17.04 -0.67
N THR A 146 -7.46 -17.23 -0.38
CA THR A 146 -6.96 -17.53 0.95
C THR A 146 -7.32 -16.39 1.91
N ALA A 147 -7.20 -15.13 1.48
CA ALA A 147 -7.71 -13.93 2.16
C ALA A 147 -9.17 -14.04 2.58
N LEU A 148 -10.03 -14.31 1.60
CA LEU A 148 -11.47 -14.46 1.77
C LEU A 148 -11.83 -15.63 2.71
N SER A 149 -11.02 -16.69 2.74
CA SER A 149 -11.23 -17.87 3.61
C SER A 149 -10.82 -17.68 5.08
N GLY A 150 -10.19 -16.56 5.45
CA GLY A 150 -9.86 -16.22 6.84
C GLY A 150 -8.51 -16.72 7.39
N LYS A 151 -7.71 -17.46 6.61
CA LYS A 151 -6.31 -17.85 6.95
C LYS A 151 -5.26 -16.70 6.91
N THR A 152 -5.06 -15.93 7.97
CA THR A 152 -4.15 -14.76 7.96
C THR A 152 -2.67 -15.12 7.75
N TYR A 153 -1.92 -14.18 7.17
CA TYR A 153 -0.45 -14.24 7.07
C TYR A 153 0.11 -13.14 7.95
N GLN A 154 0.55 -13.52 9.14
CA GLN A 154 1.16 -12.56 10.03
C GLN A 154 2.63 -12.38 9.67
N VAL A 155 3.05 -11.14 9.44
CA VAL A 155 4.46 -10.81 9.25
C VAL A 155 5.13 -10.67 10.62
N ARG A 156 5.98 -11.64 10.99
CA ARG A 156 6.72 -11.62 12.28
C ARG A 156 8.22 -11.45 12.11
N LYS A 157 8.73 -11.71 10.91
CA LYS A 157 10.15 -11.58 10.55
C LYS A 157 10.30 -11.25 9.07
N LEU A 158 11.47 -10.77 8.68
CA LEU A 158 11.78 -10.36 7.30
C LEU A 158 11.49 -11.47 6.27
N GLN A 159 11.75 -12.73 6.63
CA GLN A 159 11.49 -13.87 5.75
C GLN A 159 10.00 -14.07 5.43
N ASP A 160 9.10 -13.57 6.26
CA ASP A 160 7.66 -13.68 5.97
C ASP A 160 7.26 -12.76 4.81
N PHE A 161 7.90 -11.58 4.66
CA PHE A 161 7.75 -10.76 3.44
C PHE A 161 8.18 -11.54 2.19
N ARG A 162 9.33 -12.22 2.26
CA ARG A 162 9.83 -13.03 1.14
C ARG A 162 8.89 -14.17 0.77
N LYS A 163 8.34 -14.88 1.76
CA LYS A 163 7.35 -15.95 1.51
C LYS A 163 6.10 -15.41 0.82
N ILE A 164 5.57 -14.28 1.29
CA ILE A 164 4.40 -13.64 0.69
C ILE A 164 4.71 -13.23 -0.76
N TYR A 165 5.88 -12.63 -0.99
CA TYR A 165 6.35 -12.25 -2.32
C TYR A 165 6.47 -13.46 -3.26
N ASP A 166 7.16 -14.52 -2.84
CA ASP A 166 7.35 -15.73 -3.64
C ASP A 166 6.01 -16.40 -3.94
N GLU A 167 5.10 -16.47 -2.95
CA GLU A 167 3.77 -17.03 -3.15
C GLU A 167 2.94 -16.18 -4.13
N LEU A 168 3.01 -14.86 -4.03
CA LEU A 168 2.27 -13.93 -4.87
C LEU A 168 2.72 -14.02 -6.33
N LEU A 169 4.03 -14.13 -6.57
CA LEU A 169 4.64 -14.02 -7.90
C LEU A 169 5.05 -15.34 -8.52
N ARG A 170 4.76 -16.47 -7.86
CA ARG A 170 5.01 -17.80 -8.41
C ARG A 170 4.32 -17.94 -9.77
N GLY A 171 5.11 -18.09 -10.83
CA GLY A 171 4.62 -18.21 -12.21
C GLY A 171 4.16 -16.90 -12.85
N GLU A 172 4.33 -15.75 -12.18
CA GLU A 172 4.01 -14.41 -12.72
C GLU A 172 5.24 -13.71 -13.29
N ILE A 173 6.42 -13.96 -12.72
CA ILE A 173 7.68 -13.32 -13.11
C ILE A 173 8.73 -14.36 -13.49
N SER A 174 9.59 -14.01 -14.44
CA SER A 174 10.76 -14.81 -14.83
C SER A 174 11.86 -14.74 -13.77
N ASP A 175 12.76 -15.74 -13.76
CA ASP A 175 13.82 -15.86 -12.76
C ASP A 175 14.75 -14.63 -12.69
N ASN A 176 14.97 -13.94 -13.81
CA ASN A 176 15.77 -12.72 -13.86
C ASN A 176 15.10 -11.49 -13.23
N LYS A 177 13.80 -11.56 -12.93
CA LYS A 177 13.03 -10.49 -12.25
C LYS A 177 12.90 -10.72 -10.75
N GLN A 178 13.46 -11.81 -10.22
CA GLN A 178 13.49 -12.09 -8.79
C GLN A 178 14.39 -11.07 -8.04
N PRO A 179 14.18 -10.85 -6.73
CA PRO A 179 15.07 -10.02 -5.93
C PRO A 179 16.51 -10.51 -6.05
N ASP A 180 17.44 -9.58 -6.28
CA ASP A 180 18.85 -9.88 -6.53
C ASP A 180 19.71 -9.95 -5.25
N GLY A 181 19.07 -9.87 -4.08
CA GLY A 181 19.65 -10.16 -2.76
C GLY A 181 19.10 -11.45 -2.15
N LYS A 182 19.33 -11.64 -0.84
CA LYS A 182 18.93 -12.86 -0.11
C LYS A 182 17.43 -12.93 0.16
N ILE A 183 16.85 -11.82 0.61
CA ILE A 183 15.44 -11.62 0.99
C ILE A 183 14.86 -10.49 0.13
N PHE A 184 15.61 -9.40 -0.06
CA PHE A 184 15.16 -8.20 -0.75
C PHE A 184 16.12 -7.84 -1.89
N ARG A 185 15.84 -6.75 -2.62
CA ARG A 185 16.79 -6.25 -3.61
C ARG A 185 18.09 -5.78 -2.93
N LYS A 186 19.19 -5.98 -3.63
CA LYS A 186 20.52 -5.49 -3.29
C LYS A 186 20.90 -4.25 -4.09
N ARG A 187 20.41 -4.13 -5.33
CA ARG A 187 20.68 -2.96 -6.20
C ARG A 187 19.78 -1.78 -5.87
N SER A 188 20.30 -0.57 -6.13
CA SER A 188 19.57 0.68 -5.99
C SER A 188 18.51 0.82 -7.08
N VAL A 189 17.38 1.45 -6.72
CA VAL A 189 16.29 1.83 -7.62
C VAL A 189 15.88 3.28 -7.34
N TYR A 190 15.05 3.86 -8.21
CA TYR A 190 14.51 5.21 -8.03
C TYR A 190 13.02 5.20 -8.36
N ILE A 191 12.19 5.79 -7.52
CA ILE A 191 10.77 5.96 -7.81
C ILE A 191 10.60 7.26 -8.60
N GLY A 192 9.95 7.20 -9.74
CA GLY A 192 9.73 8.37 -10.59
C GLY A 192 9.26 8.02 -12.00
N THR A 193 9.03 9.03 -12.82
CA THR A 193 8.83 8.86 -14.27
C THR A 193 10.17 8.87 -14.99
N SER A 194 10.17 8.58 -16.29
CA SER A 194 11.37 8.71 -17.16
C SER A 194 11.97 10.13 -17.14
N SER A 195 11.18 11.15 -16.78
CA SER A 195 11.57 12.55 -16.78
C SER A 195 11.73 13.17 -15.39
N GLN A 196 11.26 12.51 -14.32
CA GLN A 196 11.31 13.07 -12.97
C GLN A 196 11.53 11.98 -11.92
N LYS A 197 12.68 12.06 -11.25
CA LYS A 197 12.97 11.30 -10.04
C LYS A 197 12.18 11.90 -8.87
N VAL A 198 11.31 11.09 -8.28
CA VAL A 198 10.42 11.49 -7.16
C VAL A 198 10.99 11.07 -5.81
N HIS A 199 11.60 9.89 -5.73
CA HIS A 199 12.17 9.38 -4.48
C HIS A 199 13.35 8.41 -4.71
N THR A 200 14.35 8.44 -3.83
CA THR A 200 15.38 7.38 -3.75
C THR A 200 15.18 6.52 -2.50
N PRO A 201 14.69 5.28 -2.65
CA PRO A 201 14.61 4.35 -1.53
C PRO A 201 16.00 3.92 -1.03
N PRO A 202 16.10 3.21 0.11
CA PRO A 202 17.32 2.53 0.57
C PRO A 202 18.06 1.79 -0.57
N THR A 203 19.38 1.95 -0.64
CA THR A 203 20.18 1.55 -1.81
C THR A 203 20.81 0.17 -1.69
N SER A 204 20.66 -0.49 -0.53
CA SER A 204 21.17 -1.83 -0.27
C SER A 204 20.18 -2.68 0.53
N GLU A 205 20.32 -4.00 0.40
CA GLU A 205 19.51 -4.97 1.15
C GLU A 205 19.61 -4.75 2.67
N GLN A 206 20.81 -4.51 3.19
CA GLN A 206 21.00 -4.27 4.63
C GLN A 206 20.22 -3.05 5.13
N GLN A 207 20.20 -1.95 4.36
CA GLN A 207 19.42 -0.77 4.73
C GLN A 207 17.91 -1.05 4.68
N ILE A 208 17.45 -1.83 3.71
CA ILE A 208 16.05 -2.28 3.62
C ILE A 208 15.69 -3.10 4.87
N GLU A 209 16.50 -4.08 5.24
CA GLU A 209 16.30 -4.92 6.41
C GLU A 209 16.21 -4.08 7.70
N VAL A 210 17.14 -3.16 7.90
CA VAL A 210 17.17 -2.26 9.07
C VAL A 210 15.90 -1.41 9.15
N LYS A 211 15.40 -0.89 8.02
CA LYS A 211 14.17 -0.07 7.99
C LYS A 211 12.89 -0.88 8.15
N LEU A 212 12.88 -2.15 7.72
CA LEU A 212 11.70 -3.04 7.85
C LEU A 212 11.52 -3.61 9.26
N LEU A 213 12.59 -3.73 10.07
CA LEU A 213 12.48 -4.28 11.42
C LEU A 213 11.53 -3.47 12.33
N PRO A 214 11.66 -2.13 12.45
CA PRO A 214 10.69 -1.32 13.19
C PRO A 214 9.28 -1.36 12.58
N LEU A 215 9.17 -1.52 11.26
CA LEU A 215 7.86 -1.69 10.61
C LEU A 215 7.17 -2.98 11.07
N ILE A 216 7.90 -4.10 11.12
CA ILE A 216 7.36 -5.37 11.64
C ILE A 216 6.89 -5.19 13.09
N GLN A 217 7.66 -4.48 13.92
CA GLN A 217 7.26 -4.21 15.31
C GLN A 217 5.97 -3.40 15.36
N PHE A 218 5.89 -2.28 14.62
CA PHE A 218 4.71 -1.42 14.55
C PHE A 218 3.46 -2.17 14.07
N MET A 219 3.60 -3.02 13.04
CA MET A 219 2.54 -3.87 12.52
C MET A 219 1.95 -4.80 13.61
N ASN A 220 2.75 -5.25 14.55
CA ASN A 220 2.32 -6.18 15.59
C ASN A 220 1.91 -5.49 16.90
N GLN A 221 1.79 -4.16 16.92
CA GLN A 221 1.29 -3.42 18.10
C GLN A 221 -0.23 -3.56 18.25
N HIS A 222 -0.66 -4.02 19.43
CA HIS A 222 -2.08 -4.23 19.74
C HIS A 222 -2.81 -2.94 20.14
N GLU A 223 -2.09 -1.96 20.69
CA GLU A 223 -2.66 -0.69 21.17
C GLU A 223 -3.04 0.28 20.03
N ILE A 224 -2.50 0.05 18.82
CA ILE A 224 -2.74 0.91 17.67
C ILE A 224 -3.90 0.35 16.86
N GLN A 225 -4.83 1.25 16.51
CA GLN A 225 -5.95 0.90 15.64
C GLN A 225 -5.47 0.36 14.30
N ASP A 226 -6.14 -0.68 13.87
CA ASP A 226 -5.90 -1.41 12.65
C ASP A 226 -5.85 -0.53 11.38
N LEU A 227 -6.80 0.39 11.20
CA LEU A 227 -6.78 1.37 10.08
C LEU A 227 -5.57 2.32 10.12
N VAL A 228 -5.04 2.60 11.32
CA VAL A 228 -3.84 3.43 11.45
C VAL A 228 -2.60 2.61 11.09
N LYS A 229 -2.51 1.37 11.59
CA LYS A 229 -1.44 0.44 11.23
C LYS A 229 -1.37 0.23 9.73
N ALA A 230 -2.52 0.03 9.11
CA ALA A 230 -2.72 -0.03 7.67
C ALA A 230 -2.05 1.13 6.93
N VAL A 231 -2.50 2.37 7.17
CA VAL A 231 -2.03 3.55 6.43
C VAL A 231 -0.54 3.81 6.65
N VAL A 232 -0.07 3.70 7.90
CA VAL A 232 1.34 3.93 8.25
C VAL A 232 2.24 2.86 7.63
N THR A 233 1.81 1.60 7.66
CA THR A 233 2.51 0.49 7.01
C THR A 233 2.58 0.70 5.51
N HIS A 234 1.49 1.18 4.88
CA HIS A 234 1.48 1.45 3.45
C HIS A 234 2.57 2.44 3.08
N PHE A 235 2.55 3.59 3.75
CA PHE A 235 3.52 4.65 3.52
C PHE A 235 4.97 4.16 3.70
N MET A 236 5.25 3.47 4.81
CA MET A 236 6.62 3.03 5.10
C MET A 236 7.11 1.96 4.13
N PHE A 237 6.25 1.02 3.73
CA PHE A 237 6.66 -0.01 2.79
C PHE A 237 6.95 0.58 1.41
N GLU A 238 6.14 1.55 0.94
CA GLU A 238 6.38 2.27 -0.31
C GLU A 238 7.66 3.11 -0.26
N ASN A 239 7.95 3.75 0.88
CA ASN A 239 9.18 4.51 1.10
C ASN A 239 10.43 3.61 1.09
N ILE A 240 10.36 2.44 1.73
CA ILE A 240 11.49 1.49 1.77
C ILE A 240 11.68 0.78 0.43
N HIS A 241 10.58 0.49 -0.25
CA HIS A 241 10.55 -0.08 -1.59
C HIS A 241 11.46 -1.33 -1.74
N PRO A 242 11.14 -2.43 -1.02
CA PRO A 242 12.07 -3.55 -0.83
C PRO A 242 12.26 -4.46 -2.06
N SER A 243 11.44 -4.32 -3.10
CA SER A 243 11.44 -5.15 -4.31
C SER A 243 12.11 -4.45 -5.49
N MET A 244 12.54 -5.23 -6.50
CA MET A 244 13.16 -4.72 -7.73
C MET A 244 12.24 -3.82 -8.56
N MET A 245 12.84 -2.90 -9.32
CA MET A 245 12.16 -2.08 -10.33
C MET A 245 12.91 -2.28 -11.65
N GLU A 246 12.37 -3.04 -12.59
CA GLU A 246 12.97 -3.14 -13.93
C GLU A 246 12.34 -2.12 -14.89
N MET A 247 13.20 -1.15 -15.26
CA MET A 247 13.25 -0.18 -16.36
C MET A 247 12.02 0.09 -17.26
N ALA A 248 11.34 1.21 -16.95
CA ALA A 248 11.09 2.43 -17.74
C ALA A 248 10.89 2.46 -19.28
N GLU A 249 11.12 1.41 -20.08
CA GLU A 249 10.88 1.48 -21.53
C GLU A 249 9.95 0.37 -22.02
N ARG A 250 8.70 0.79 -22.28
CA ARG A 250 7.64 0.07 -23.00
C ARG A 250 7.14 -1.22 -22.34
N VAL A 251 5.99 -1.09 -21.67
CA VAL A 251 5.01 -2.15 -21.40
C VAL A 251 5.61 -3.34 -20.63
N ASP A 252 5.79 -3.19 -19.32
CA ASP A 252 5.58 -4.23 -18.30
C ASP A 252 6.02 -3.73 -16.91
N THR A 253 5.40 -2.66 -16.41
CA THR A 253 5.42 -2.32 -14.97
C THR A 253 4.51 -3.32 -14.28
N PHE A 254 5.05 -4.20 -13.45
CA PHE A 254 4.31 -5.40 -13.04
C PHE A 254 4.76 -5.85 -11.65
N TYR A 255 3.85 -5.73 -10.67
CA TYR A 255 3.73 -6.50 -9.42
C TYR A 255 4.35 -6.02 -8.10
N HIS A 256 4.95 -4.84 -7.96
CA HIS A 256 5.82 -4.62 -6.79
C HIS A 256 5.35 -3.65 -5.70
N HIS A 257 4.42 -2.74 -5.99
CA HIS A 257 4.20 -1.61 -5.08
C HIS A 257 2.91 -1.79 -4.29
N ILE A 258 1.77 -1.86 -4.98
CA ILE A 258 0.46 -1.82 -4.31
C ILE A 258 0.04 -3.19 -3.79
N TRP A 259 0.49 -4.27 -4.43
CA TRP A 259 -0.06 -5.62 -4.20
C TRP A 259 0.23 -6.22 -2.82
N PRO A 260 1.50 -6.32 -2.38
CA PRO A 260 1.81 -6.96 -1.11
C PRO A 260 1.32 -6.11 0.05
N VAL A 261 1.37 -4.79 -0.14
CA VAL A 261 1.09 -3.78 0.87
C VAL A 261 -0.41 -3.69 1.11
N SER A 262 -1.21 -3.50 0.06
CA SER A 262 -2.68 -3.53 0.16
C SER A 262 -3.16 -4.86 0.77
N TRP A 263 -2.56 -5.98 0.40
CA TRP A 263 -2.97 -7.29 0.92
C TRP A 263 -2.60 -7.52 2.40
N ILE A 264 -1.37 -7.20 2.83
CA ILE A 264 -0.93 -7.28 4.23
C ILE A 264 -1.83 -6.37 5.10
N ILE A 265 -2.08 -5.16 4.61
CA ILE A 265 -2.83 -4.13 5.31
C ILE A 265 -4.32 -4.45 5.44
N THR A 266 -4.96 -4.85 4.34
CA THR A 266 -6.41 -5.02 4.31
C THR A 266 -6.83 -6.26 5.12
N ARG A 267 -5.91 -7.17 5.42
CA ARG A 267 -6.23 -8.46 6.03
C ARG A 267 -5.82 -8.60 7.49
N ASP A 268 -4.63 -8.14 7.89
CA ASP A 268 -4.20 -8.21 9.29
C ASP A 268 -4.98 -7.24 10.19
N TYR A 269 -5.59 -6.23 9.59
CA TYR A 269 -6.19 -5.11 10.31
C TYR A 269 -7.67 -4.91 9.98
N LEU A 270 -8.13 -5.29 8.79
CA LEU A 270 -9.51 -5.01 8.39
C LEU A 270 -10.28 -6.31 8.16
N SER A 271 -10.50 -7.08 9.24
CA SER A 271 -11.40 -8.24 9.25
C SER A 271 -12.79 -7.94 8.64
N GLN A 272 -13.17 -6.66 8.70
CA GLN A 272 -14.43 -6.05 8.31
C GLN A 272 -14.42 -5.48 6.87
N VAL A 273 -13.26 -5.09 6.31
CA VAL A 273 -13.15 -4.49 4.95
C VAL A 273 -12.82 -5.55 3.88
N ARG A 274 -13.02 -6.84 4.20
CA ARG A 274 -12.74 -8.01 3.35
C ARG A 274 -13.40 -7.95 1.94
N PHE A 275 -14.34 -7.03 1.74
CA PHE A 275 -15.16 -6.88 0.54
C PHE A 275 -15.03 -5.52 -0.18
N MET A 276 -14.05 -4.68 0.15
CA MET A 276 -13.90 -3.38 -0.53
C MET A 276 -12.83 -3.46 -1.63
N PRO A 277 -13.16 -3.12 -2.89
CA PRO A 277 -12.18 -3.00 -3.95
C PRO A 277 -11.47 -1.64 -3.80
N ILE A 278 -10.50 -1.56 -2.89
CA ILE A 278 -9.78 -0.30 -2.56
C ILE A 278 -9.08 0.23 -3.82
N SER A 279 -8.53 -0.63 -4.66
CA SER A 279 -7.87 -0.21 -5.91
C SER A 279 -8.83 0.45 -6.89
N GLN A 280 -10.10 0.05 -6.89
CA GLN A 280 -11.13 0.75 -7.68
C GLN A 280 -11.35 2.19 -7.20
N LEU A 281 -11.33 2.41 -5.88
CA LEU A 281 -11.49 3.74 -5.29
C LEU A 281 -10.26 4.61 -5.57
N ILE A 282 -9.06 4.02 -5.50
CA ILE A 282 -7.80 4.68 -5.86
C ILE A 282 -7.84 5.14 -7.31
N ILE A 283 -8.18 4.28 -8.29
CA ILE A 283 -8.28 4.66 -9.70
C ILE A 283 -9.31 5.77 -9.91
N LYS A 284 -10.48 5.69 -9.28
CA LYS A 284 -11.49 6.75 -9.38
C LYS A 284 -10.97 8.09 -8.87
N HIS A 285 -10.16 8.08 -7.82
CA HIS A 285 -9.55 9.29 -7.27
C HIS A 285 -8.40 9.82 -8.15
N LEU A 286 -7.50 8.94 -8.61
CA LEU A 286 -6.41 9.28 -9.53
C LEU A 286 -6.97 9.90 -10.82
N ASN A 287 -7.98 9.27 -11.42
CA ASN A 287 -8.63 9.78 -12.62
C ASN A 287 -9.32 11.14 -12.37
N LYS A 288 -9.94 11.34 -11.20
CA LYS A 288 -10.55 12.62 -10.82
C LYS A 288 -9.50 13.74 -10.65
N GLN A 289 -8.30 13.42 -10.17
CA GLN A 289 -7.19 14.39 -10.11
C GLN A 289 -6.59 14.69 -11.49
N ILE A 290 -6.57 13.71 -12.40
CA ILE A 290 -6.07 13.87 -13.77
C ILE A 290 -7.07 14.65 -14.64
N THR A 291 -8.37 14.36 -14.57
CA THR A 291 -9.39 15.10 -15.32
C THR A 291 -9.67 16.50 -14.74
N GLY A 292 -9.50 16.69 -13.42
CA GLY A 292 -9.56 18.01 -12.79
C GLY A 292 -8.37 18.94 -13.11
N LYS A 293 -7.30 18.43 -13.73
CA LYS A 293 -6.16 19.22 -14.22
C LYS A 293 -6.28 19.67 -15.69
N ILE A 294 -7.32 19.23 -16.40
CA ILE A 294 -7.54 19.58 -17.82
C ILE A 294 -8.44 20.83 -17.98
N GLU A 295 -9.06 21.33 -16.91
CA GLU A 295 -9.88 22.57 -16.94
C GLU A 295 -9.23 23.80 -16.28
N LEU A 296 -7.91 23.78 -16.04
CA LEU A 296 -7.15 24.98 -15.63
C LEU A 296 -5.89 25.13 -16.51
N MET A 297 -6.12 25.40 -17.79
CA MET A 297 -5.28 26.21 -18.67
C MET A 297 -6.19 27.17 -19.41
#